data_AF-A0A929E4H0-F1
#
_entry.id   AF-A0A929E4H0-F1
#
_cell.length_a   1.000
_cell.length_b   1.000
_cell.length_c   1.000
_cell.angle_alpha   90.00
_cell.angle_beta   90.00
_cell.angle_gamma   90.00
#
_symmetry.space_group_name_H-M   'P 1'
#
loop_
_entity.id
_entity.type
_entity.pdbx_description
1 polymer ?
#
loop_
_entity_poly.entity_id
_entity_poly.type
_entity_poly.pdbx_seq_one_letter_code
_entity_poly.pdbx_strand_id
1 'polypeptide(L)'
;VDEKGQYNDTQKGLLLRFLSSPEFDLDPEEAENIVDALKDWIDSDNEVTRFGAEDSYYQALEKPYPCKNAPLEFLEELQFVRGITEELLYGSSEKPGILPYLSPYGDGRININTADPLVIRAVSDQIDQDLVDAIIAYRVDEDNDLSNITWYKKVSGMSDVSIPEGLLTTLSTYFEIISQGFKEAMSKRIRGVVEREEETVKILSWKVE
;
A
#
# COMPACT_ATOMS: atom_id res chain seq x y z
N VAL A 1 -7.59 -8.11 -5.35
CA VAL A 1 -8.50 -9.26 -5.59
C VAL A 1 -7.71 -10.41 -6.19
N ASP A 2 -8.22 -11.63 -6.13
CA ASP A 2 -7.64 -12.76 -6.88
C ASP A 2 -8.08 -12.74 -8.35
N GLU A 3 -7.63 -13.72 -9.15
CA GLU A 3 -7.97 -13.85 -10.58
C GLU A 3 -9.47 -14.02 -10.85
N LYS A 4 -10.28 -14.30 -9.82
CA LYS A 4 -11.74 -14.48 -9.89
C LYS A 4 -12.50 -13.28 -9.33
N GLY A 5 -11.81 -12.18 -9.06
CA GLY A 5 -12.41 -10.98 -8.46
C GLY A 5 -12.74 -11.14 -6.97
N GLN A 6 -12.35 -12.24 -6.32
CA GLN A 6 -12.62 -12.44 -4.90
C GLN A 6 -11.59 -11.73 -4.02
N TYR A 7 -11.93 -11.56 -2.74
CA TYR A 7 -10.97 -11.06 -1.77
C TYR A 7 -9.75 -11.98 -1.69
N ASN A 8 -8.57 -11.37 -1.73
CA ASN A 8 -7.40 -11.99 -1.14
C ASN A 8 -7.46 -11.67 0.36
N ASP A 9 -7.79 -12.64 1.20
CA ASP A 9 -8.04 -12.43 2.63
C ASP A 9 -6.83 -11.86 3.36
N THR A 10 -5.61 -12.26 2.96
CA THR A 10 -4.38 -11.72 3.53
C THR A 10 -4.23 -10.23 3.21
N GLN A 11 -4.41 -9.84 1.96
CA GLN A 11 -4.31 -8.44 1.53
C GLN A 11 -5.44 -7.59 2.10
N LYS A 12 -6.67 -8.14 2.14
CA LYS A 12 -7.81 -7.50 2.78
C LYS A 12 -7.53 -7.21 4.25
N GLY A 13 -7.04 -8.20 5.00
CA GLY A 13 -6.71 -8.05 6.41
C GLY A 13 -5.61 -7.02 6.64
N LEU A 14 -4.55 -7.04 5.81
CA LEU A 14 -3.48 -6.05 5.85
C LEU A 14 -4.02 -4.63 5.63
N LEU A 15 -4.79 -4.43 4.54
CA LEU A 15 -5.31 -3.13 4.16
C LEU A 15 -6.30 -2.59 5.20
N LEU A 16 -7.19 -3.43 5.74
CA LEU A 16 -8.10 -3.02 6.81
C LEU A 16 -7.33 -2.57 8.05
N ARG A 17 -6.35 -3.35 8.52
CA ARG A 17 -5.51 -2.93 9.67
C ARG A 17 -4.75 -1.65 9.41
N PHE A 18 -4.25 -1.48 8.18
CA PHE A 18 -3.58 -0.24 7.78
C PHE A 18 -4.52 0.94 7.83
N LEU A 19 -5.70 0.88 7.19
CA LEU A 19 -6.68 1.96 7.17
C LEU A 19 -7.27 2.28 8.55
N SER A 20 -7.40 1.27 9.42
CA SER A 20 -7.82 1.46 10.83
C SER A 20 -6.73 2.06 11.73
N SER A 21 -5.59 2.46 11.17
CA SER A 21 -4.55 3.15 11.92
C SER A 21 -5.04 4.52 12.43
N PRO A 22 -4.74 4.90 13.68
CA PRO A 22 -5.19 6.18 14.24
C PRO A 22 -4.80 7.43 13.44
N GLU A 23 -3.71 7.34 12.67
CA GLU A 23 -3.18 8.39 11.81
C GLU A 23 -4.16 8.80 10.69
N PHE A 24 -5.07 7.90 10.29
CA PHE A 24 -6.05 8.15 9.22
C PHE A 24 -7.43 8.55 9.74
N ASP A 25 -7.70 8.39 11.04
CA ASP A 25 -8.94 8.84 11.69
C ASP A 25 -10.22 8.33 11.00
N LEU A 26 -10.18 7.07 10.57
CA LEU A 26 -11.32 6.37 10.01
C LEU A 26 -11.98 5.53 11.10
N ASP A 27 -13.30 5.55 11.16
CA ASP A 27 -14.02 4.55 11.94
C ASP A 27 -13.95 3.17 11.26
N PRO A 28 -14.23 2.07 12.00
CA PRO A 28 -14.15 0.73 11.43
C PRO A 28 -15.08 0.49 10.23
N GLU A 29 -16.25 1.13 10.19
CA GLU A 29 -17.21 0.98 9.10
C GLU A 29 -16.73 1.73 7.84
N GLU A 30 -16.17 2.93 8.00
CA GLU A 30 -15.54 3.69 6.91
C GLU A 30 -14.40 2.90 6.27
N ALA A 31 -13.51 2.32 7.08
CA ALA A 31 -12.40 1.50 6.57
C ALA A 31 -12.90 0.27 5.81
N GLU A 32 -13.92 -0.43 6.32
CA GLU A 32 -14.53 -1.57 5.61
C GLU A 32 -15.18 -1.16 4.29
N ASN A 33 -15.92 -0.05 4.29
CA ASN A 33 -16.60 0.46 3.10
C ASN A 33 -15.61 0.88 2.01
N ILE A 34 -14.46 1.47 2.39
CA ILE A 34 -13.38 1.81 1.45
C ILE A 34 -12.79 0.53 0.85
N VAL A 35 -12.58 -0.52 1.64
CA VAL A 35 -12.05 -1.79 1.13
C VAL A 35 -13.04 -2.49 0.19
N ASP A 36 -14.33 -2.46 0.52
CA ASP A 36 -15.41 -2.95 -0.36
C ASP A 36 -15.46 -2.15 -1.68
N ALA A 37 -15.40 -0.82 -1.61
CA ALA A 37 -15.37 0.02 -2.82
C ALA A 37 -14.10 -0.18 -3.66
N LEU A 38 -12.95 -0.39 -3.03
CA LEU A 38 -11.69 -0.65 -3.74
C LEU A 38 -11.70 -2.02 -4.41
N LYS A 39 -12.36 -3.02 -3.83
CA LYS A 39 -12.58 -4.32 -4.48
C LYS A 39 -13.37 -4.12 -5.78
N ASP A 40 -14.56 -3.53 -5.68
CA ASP A 40 -15.47 -3.31 -6.82
C ASP A 40 -14.80 -2.43 -7.90
N TRP A 41 -13.94 -1.49 -7.51
CA TRP A 41 -13.18 -0.68 -8.46
C TRP A 41 -12.19 -1.49 -9.31
N ILE A 42 -11.64 -2.58 -8.76
CA ILE A 42 -10.51 -3.33 -9.33
C ILE A 42 -10.97 -4.62 -10.01
N ASP A 43 -12.00 -5.30 -9.48
CA ASP A 43 -12.48 -6.55 -10.07
C ASP A 43 -13.17 -6.33 -11.41
N SER A 44 -13.34 -7.39 -12.19
CA SER A 44 -13.82 -7.28 -13.58
C SER A 44 -15.34 -7.36 -13.72
N ASP A 45 -16.08 -7.56 -12.63
CA ASP A 45 -17.52 -7.77 -12.68
C ASP A 45 -18.28 -6.45 -12.49
N ASN A 46 -19.53 -6.48 -12.05
CA ASN A 46 -20.34 -5.28 -11.77
C ASN A 46 -21.22 -5.52 -10.53
N GLU A 47 -20.85 -6.49 -9.69
CA GLU A 47 -21.62 -6.93 -8.54
C GLU A 47 -21.14 -6.18 -7.29
N VAL A 48 -21.98 -5.26 -6.80
CA VAL A 48 -21.66 -4.45 -5.63
C VAL A 48 -21.36 -5.32 -4.41
N THR A 49 -20.16 -5.16 -3.84
CA THR A 49 -19.78 -5.82 -2.59
C THR A 49 -20.30 -5.03 -1.41
N ARG A 50 -21.30 -5.55 -0.67
CA ARG A 50 -21.83 -4.90 0.57
C ARG A 50 -22.13 -3.40 0.38
N PHE A 51 -21.25 -2.53 0.88
CA PHE A 51 -21.32 -1.07 0.84
C PHE A 51 -20.34 -0.44 -0.15
N GLY A 52 -19.74 -1.25 -1.01
CA GLY A 52 -18.89 -0.86 -2.12
C GLY A 52 -19.63 -0.06 -3.19
N ALA A 53 -19.05 0.01 -4.36
CA ALA A 53 -19.50 0.89 -5.42
C ALA A 53 -19.09 0.38 -6.79
N GLU A 54 -20.09 0.25 -7.64
CA GLU A 54 -19.96 -0.15 -9.03
C GLU A 54 -20.42 0.98 -9.96
N ASP A 55 -20.45 0.68 -11.26
CA ASP A 55 -20.85 1.60 -12.33
C ASP A 55 -22.15 2.37 -12.00
N SER A 56 -23.15 1.70 -11.41
CA SER A 56 -24.41 2.33 -11.01
C SER A 56 -24.25 3.47 -10.00
N TYR A 57 -23.30 3.36 -9.07
CA TYR A 57 -22.98 4.41 -8.10
C TYR A 57 -22.25 5.58 -8.78
N TYR A 58 -21.19 5.29 -9.54
CA TYR A 58 -20.36 6.33 -10.15
C TYR A 58 -21.10 7.12 -11.23
N GLN A 59 -22.02 6.48 -11.97
CA GLN A 59 -22.88 7.14 -12.95
C GLN A 59 -23.96 8.04 -12.33
N ALA A 60 -24.29 7.84 -11.05
CA ALA A 60 -25.28 8.64 -10.33
C ALA A 60 -24.69 9.89 -9.65
N LEU A 61 -23.36 10.07 -9.68
CA LEU A 61 -22.69 11.25 -9.13
C LEU A 61 -23.03 12.52 -9.93
N GLU A 62 -22.82 13.69 -9.31
CA GLU A 62 -23.02 14.98 -9.99
C GLU A 62 -22.17 15.11 -11.26
N LYS A 63 -20.95 14.55 -11.23
CA LYS A 63 -20.07 14.38 -12.37
C LYS A 63 -19.87 12.89 -12.61
N PRO A 64 -20.71 12.26 -13.46
CA PRO A 64 -20.64 10.83 -13.74
C PRO A 64 -19.31 10.41 -14.36
N TYR A 65 -18.83 9.24 -13.97
CA TYR A 65 -17.73 8.52 -14.62
C TYR A 65 -17.95 7.01 -14.49
N PRO A 66 -17.35 6.18 -15.38
CA PRO A 66 -17.44 4.73 -15.24
C PRO A 66 -16.55 4.23 -14.10
N CYS A 67 -16.95 3.12 -13.49
CA CYS A 67 -16.08 2.27 -12.68
C CYS A 67 -14.96 1.70 -13.57
N LYS A 68 -13.76 1.52 -13.01
CA LYS A 68 -12.60 1.09 -13.80
C LYS A 68 -12.69 -0.39 -14.20
N ASN A 69 -13.16 -1.22 -13.29
CA ASN A 69 -13.26 -2.68 -13.38
C ASN A 69 -11.97 -3.34 -13.91
N ALA A 70 -10.83 -2.83 -13.44
CA ALA A 70 -9.50 -3.29 -13.84
C ALA A 70 -8.44 -2.94 -12.77
N PRO A 71 -7.29 -3.64 -12.75
CA PRO A 71 -6.17 -3.31 -11.88
C PRO A 71 -5.73 -1.84 -11.98
N LEU A 72 -5.34 -1.25 -10.85
CA LEU A 72 -4.78 0.10 -10.79
C LEU A 72 -3.53 0.21 -11.65
N GLU A 73 -3.45 1.26 -12.48
CA GLU A 73 -2.25 1.61 -13.23
C GLU A 73 -1.44 2.69 -12.49
N PHE A 74 -2.15 3.58 -11.80
CA PHE A 74 -1.60 4.66 -10.99
C PHE A 74 -2.31 4.75 -9.63
N LEU A 75 -1.59 5.11 -8.57
CA LEU A 75 -2.20 5.25 -7.23
C LEU A 75 -3.12 6.46 -7.13
N GLU A 76 -2.89 7.50 -7.94
CA GLU A 76 -3.73 8.69 -7.99
C GLU A 76 -5.17 8.36 -8.42
N GLU A 77 -5.42 7.18 -9.01
CA GLU A 77 -6.76 6.69 -9.32
C GLU A 77 -7.61 6.42 -8.08
N LEU A 78 -6.97 6.20 -6.92
CA LEU A 78 -7.67 6.01 -5.64
C LEU A 78 -8.58 7.19 -5.30
N GLN A 79 -8.32 8.40 -5.81
CA GLN A 79 -9.20 9.56 -5.61
C GLN A 79 -10.62 9.39 -6.19
N PHE A 80 -10.80 8.43 -7.11
CA PHE A 80 -12.09 8.12 -7.72
C PHE A 80 -12.83 6.98 -7.01
N VAL A 81 -12.17 6.30 -6.07
CA VAL A 81 -12.80 5.23 -5.30
C VAL A 81 -13.69 5.83 -4.23
N ARG A 82 -14.93 5.33 -4.11
CA ARG A 82 -15.87 5.79 -3.09
C ARG A 82 -15.24 5.72 -1.68
N GLY A 83 -15.37 6.81 -0.93
CA GLY A 83 -14.89 6.91 0.44
C GLY A 83 -13.45 7.42 0.58
N ILE A 84 -12.65 7.42 -0.49
CA ILE A 84 -11.31 7.99 -0.46
C ILE A 84 -11.40 9.51 -0.68
N THR A 85 -11.09 10.27 0.36
CA THR A 85 -11.03 11.74 0.30
C THR A 85 -9.64 12.20 -0.12
N GLU A 86 -9.52 13.46 -0.60
CA GLU A 86 -8.22 14.07 -0.91
C GLU A 86 -7.31 14.10 0.34
N GLU A 87 -7.88 14.40 1.51
CA GLU A 87 -7.16 14.39 2.78
C GLU A 87 -6.71 12.97 3.18
N LEU A 88 -7.54 11.94 3.03
CA LEU A 88 -7.10 10.57 3.29
C LEU A 88 -5.99 10.15 2.31
N LEU A 89 -6.12 10.52 1.04
CA LEU A 89 -5.18 10.10 -0.01
C LEU A 89 -3.82 10.78 0.12
N TYR A 90 -3.80 12.11 0.19
CA TYR A 90 -2.58 12.92 0.15
C TYR A 90 -2.13 13.43 1.52
N GLY A 91 -3.00 13.38 2.53
CA GLY A 91 -2.75 13.93 3.86
C GLY A 91 -3.14 15.39 3.99
N SER A 92 -2.88 15.93 5.18
CA SER A 92 -3.02 17.35 5.51
C SER A 92 -1.77 17.86 6.22
N SER A 93 -1.79 19.07 6.78
CA SER A 93 -0.66 19.56 7.59
C SER A 93 -0.47 18.76 8.88
N GLU A 94 -1.53 18.11 9.37
CA GLU A 94 -1.56 17.42 10.66
C GLU A 94 -1.47 15.90 10.54
N LYS A 95 -1.91 15.32 9.40
CA LYS A 95 -2.02 13.87 9.21
C LYS A 95 -1.33 13.42 7.91
N PRO A 96 -0.66 12.26 7.91
CA PRO A 96 -0.14 11.68 6.67
C PRO A 96 -1.27 11.15 5.79
N GLY A 97 -1.10 11.19 4.47
CA GLY A 97 -1.98 10.50 3.54
C GLY A 97 -1.59 9.03 3.36
N ILE A 98 -2.48 8.21 2.81
CA ILE A 98 -2.22 6.78 2.56
C ILE A 98 -1.29 6.53 1.36
N LEU A 99 -1.24 7.45 0.40
CA LEU A 99 -0.55 7.25 -0.89
C LEU A 99 0.94 6.85 -0.77
N PRO A 100 1.75 7.40 0.15
CA PRO A 100 3.17 7.03 0.32
C PRO A 100 3.41 5.58 0.75
N TYR A 101 2.38 4.89 1.26
CA TYR A 101 2.49 3.54 1.83
C TYR A 101 2.00 2.44 0.89
N LEU A 102 1.46 2.81 -0.27
CA LEU A 102 0.83 1.89 -1.22
C LEU A 102 1.68 1.75 -2.49
N SER A 103 1.45 0.66 -3.22
CA SER A 103 2.03 0.41 -4.54
C SER A 103 1.02 -0.36 -5.39
N PRO A 104 0.81 0.02 -6.67
CA PRO A 104 0.03 -0.77 -7.61
C PRO A 104 0.89 -1.88 -8.25
N TYR A 105 2.21 -1.86 -8.00
CA TYR A 105 3.18 -2.82 -8.51
C TYR A 105 3.63 -3.80 -7.42
N GLY A 106 4.09 -4.98 -7.84
CA GLY A 106 4.53 -6.04 -6.93
C GLY A 106 3.64 -7.27 -6.99
N ASP A 107 3.99 -8.24 -6.16
CA ASP A 107 3.24 -9.49 -5.97
C ASP A 107 2.41 -9.48 -4.67
N GLY A 108 2.23 -8.31 -4.07
CA GLY A 108 1.52 -8.10 -2.80
C GLY A 108 2.34 -8.42 -1.56
N ARG A 109 3.60 -8.86 -1.68
CA ARG A 109 4.45 -9.12 -0.51
C ARG A 109 5.12 -7.85 0.00
N ILE A 110 5.25 -7.75 1.32
CA ILE A 110 5.88 -6.62 2.00
C ILE A 110 7.35 -6.94 2.28
N ASN A 111 8.25 -6.10 1.78
CA ASN A 111 9.66 -6.18 2.14
C ASN A 111 9.88 -5.64 3.56
N ILE A 112 9.99 -6.54 4.55
CA ILE A 112 10.13 -6.16 5.96
C ILE A 112 11.43 -5.37 6.24
N ASN A 113 12.44 -5.50 5.37
CA ASN A 113 13.71 -4.79 5.52
C ASN A 113 13.59 -3.30 5.17
N THR A 114 12.53 -2.89 4.44
CA THR A 114 12.35 -1.51 3.98
C THR A 114 10.97 -0.94 4.27
N ALA A 115 10.02 -1.76 4.75
CA ALA A 115 8.67 -1.32 5.06
C ALA A 115 8.66 -0.18 6.07
N ASP A 116 7.71 0.74 5.87
CA ASP A 116 7.46 1.83 6.80
C ASP A 116 6.89 1.30 8.13
N PRO A 117 7.20 1.91 9.28
CA PRO A 117 6.61 1.57 10.58
C PRO A 117 5.09 1.35 10.56
N LEU A 118 4.32 2.19 9.85
CA LEU A 118 2.86 2.01 9.76
C LEU A 118 2.46 0.74 9.01
N VAL A 119 3.21 0.40 7.95
CA VAL A 119 2.99 -0.84 7.19
C VAL A 119 3.37 -2.05 8.04
N ILE A 120 4.49 -1.99 8.78
CA ILE A 120 4.91 -3.06 9.70
C ILE A 120 3.83 -3.34 10.74
N ARG A 121 3.27 -2.28 11.35
CA ARG A 121 2.18 -2.40 12.32
C ARG A 121 0.95 -3.09 11.73
N ALA A 122 0.64 -2.83 10.46
CA ALA A 122 -0.51 -3.43 9.78
C ALA A 122 -0.33 -4.92 9.42
N VAL A 123 0.90 -5.45 9.44
CA VAL A 123 1.18 -6.85 9.07
C VAL A 123 0.43 -7.85 9.94
N SER A 124 0.27 -7.56 11.23
CA SER A 124 -0.42 -8.42 12.20
C SER A 124 -1.12 -7.58 13.26
N ASP A 125 -2.26 -8.04 13.75
CA ASP A 125 -2.99 -7.42 14.87
C ASP A 125 -2.26 -7.52 16.21
N GLN A 126 -1.22 -8.36 16.28
CA GLN A 126 -0.37 -8.55 17.45
C GLN A 126 0.81 -7.59 17.51
N ILE A 127 1.05 -6.78 16.47
CA ILE A 127 2.18 -5.85 16.41
C ILE A 127 1.70 -4.47 16.87
N ASP A 128 2.05 -4.10 18.11
CA ASP A 128 1.83 -2.77 18.66
C ASP A 128 3.04 -1.84 18.40
N GLN A 129 2.96 -0.60 18.89
CA GLN A 129 4.02 0.39 18.68
C GLN A 129 5.36 -0.04 19.30
N ASP A 130 5.34 -0.71 20.45
CA ASP A 130 6.57 -1.15 21.13
C ASP A 130 7.27 -2.25 20.29
N LEU A 131 6.49 -3.15 19.68
CA LEU A 131 7.02 -4.15 18.77
C LEU A 131 7.51 -3.55 17.45
N VAL A 132 6.83 -2.53 16.91
CA VAL A 132 7.33 -1.78 15.75
C VAL A 132 8.70 -1.18 16.08
N ASP A 133 8.83 -0.49 17.20
CA ASP A 133 10.09 0.14 17.61
C ASP A 133 11.20 -0.90 17.80
N ALA A 134 10.88 -2.07 18.37
CA ALA A 134 11.81 -3.19 18.51
C ALA A 134 12.26 -3.75 17.15
N ILE A 135 11.34 -3.89 16.18
CA ILE A 135 11.65 -4.32 14.80
C ILE A 135 12.58 -3.30 14.14
N ILE A 136 12.27 -2.00 14.25
CA ILE A 136 13.09 -0.94 13.66
C ILE A 136 14.48 -0.92 14.29
N ALA A 137 14.59 -1.03 15.62
CA ALA A 137 15.87 -1.10 16.32
C ALA A 137 16.71 -2.30 15.87
N TYR A 138 16.09 -3.48 15.71
CA TYR A 138 16.76 -4.67 15.20
C TYR A 138 17.23 -4.49 13.74
N ARG A 139 16.41 -3.81 12.92
CA ARG A 139 16.67 -3.58 11.50
C ARG A 139 17.84 -2.64 11.23
N VAL A 140 18.07 -1.64 12.09
CA VAL A 140 19.13 -0.63 11.89
C VAL A 140 20.49 -1.06 12.46
N ASP A 141 20.52 -2.10 13.28
CA ASP A 141 21.73 -2.66 13.84
C ASP A 141 22.45 -3.52 12.78
N GLU A 142 23.62 -3.05 12.34
CA GLU A 142 24.42 -3.65 11.27
C GLU A 142 24.96 -5.06 11.61
N ASP A 143 24.99 -5.43 12.89
CA ASP A 143 25.41 -6.77 13.33
C ASP A 143 24.31 -7.84 13.06
N ASN A 144 23.07 -7.42 12.77
CA ASN A 144 21.96 -8.33 12.53
C ASN A 144 21.86 -8.78 11.06
N ASP A 145 21.73 -10.09 10.84
CA ASP A 145 21.46 -10.66 9.53
C ASP A 145 19.96 -10.64 9.19
N LEU A 146 19.62 -9.78 8.22
CA LEU A 146 18.25 -9.58 7.71
C LEU A 146 17.98 -10.32 6.37
N SER A 147 18.89 -11.19 5.93
CA SER A 147 18.74 -11.89 4.65
C SER A 147 17.62 -12.93 4.66
N ASN A 148 17.44 -13.60 5.81
CA ASN A 148 16.40 -14.61 5.99
C ASN A 148 15.11 -14.01 6.51
N ILE A 149 13.99 -14.26 5.83
CA ILE A 149 12.68 -13.70 6.20
C ILE A 149 12.24 -13.98 7.63
N THR A 150 12.70 -15.06 8.27
CA THR A 150 12.34 -15.35 9.66
C THR A 150 13.14 -14.55 10.68
N TRP A 151 13.99 -13.59 10.26
CA TRP A 151 14.77 -12.76 11.18
C TRP A 151 13.88 -12.01 12.18
N TYR A 152 12.67 -11.60 11.78
CA TYR A 152 11.76 -10.88 12.66
C TYR A 152 11.41 -11.66 13.93
N LYS A 153 11.44 -13.00 13.90
CA LYS A 153 11.19 -13.85 15.08
C LYS A 153 12.29 -13.76 16.14
N LYS A 154 13.46 -13.22 15.79
CA LYS A 154 14.58 -12.98 16.72
C LYS A 154 14.42 -11.65 17.47
N VAL A 155 13.53 -10.77 17.02
CA VAL A 155 13.21 -9.52 17.70
C VAL A 155 12.52 -9.86 19.02
N SER A 156 12.92 -9.19 20.10
CA SER A 156 12.30 -9.38 21.41
C SER A 156 10.79 -9.15 21.35
N GLY A 157 9.99 -10.13 21.78
CA GLY A 157 8.53 -10.07 21.74
C GLY A 157 7.88 -10.56 20.44
N MET A 158 8.65 -10.79 19.37
CA MET A 158 8.14 -11.24 18.08
C MET A 158 8.17 -12.77 17.89
N SER A 159 8.66 -13.54 18.87
CA SER A 159 8.80 -15.01 18.75
C SER A 159 7.50 -15.73 18.47
N ASP A 160 6.42 -15.26 19.11
CA ASP A 160 5.08 -15.87 19.06
C ASP A 160 4.11 -15.10 18.16
N VAL A 161 4.56 -13.99 17.56
CA VAL A 161 3.73 -13.18 16.66
C VAL A 161 3.44 -13.96 15.38
N SER A 162 2.14 -14.16 15.13
CA SER A 162 1.67 -14.84 13.92
C SER A 162 1.53 -13.84 12.78
N ILE A 163 2.23 -14.09 11.69
CA ILE A 163 2.14 -13.34 10.43
C ILE A 163 1.68 -14.31 9.34
N PRO A 164 0.67 -13.95 8.51
CA PRO A 164 0.22 -14.79 7.42
C PRO A 164 1.38 -15.26 6.52
N GLU A 165 1.38 -16.54 6.18
CA GLU A 165 2.39 -17.12 5.29
C GLU A 165 2.35 -16.44 3.91
N GLY A 166 3.52 -16.17 3.35
CA GLY A 166 3.63 -15.53 2.05
C GLY A 166 3.37 -14.02 2.04
N LEU A 167 3.03 -13.38 3.17
CA LEU A 167 2.83 -11.92 3.22
C LEU A 167 4.14 -11.12 3.18
N LEU A 168 5.24 -11.70 3.67
CA LEU A 168 6.52 -11.01 3.79
C LEU A 168 7.56 -11.51 2.79
N THR A 169 8.49 -10.62 2.45
CA THR A 169 9.72 -10.89 1.70
C THR A 169 10.89 -10.09 2.31
N THR A 170 12.13 -10.45 1.97
CA THR A 170 13.34 -9.63 2.22
C THR A 170 13.90 -9.02 0.93
N LEU A 171 13.27 -9.34 -0.21
CA LEU A 171 13.73 -8.97 -1.54
C LEU A 171 12.73 -8.01 -2.20
N SER A 172 13.25 -7.13 -3.06
CA SER A 172 12.45 -6.35 -3.99
C SER A 172 13.04 -6.42 -5.39
N THR A 173 12.17 -6.47 -6.38
CA THR A 173 12.46 -6.19 -7.80
C THR A 173 11.94 -4.82 -8.22
N TYR A 174 11.08 -4.17 -7.43
CA TYR A 174 10.51 -2.86 -7.73
C TYR A 174 11.22 -1.77 -6.94
N PHE A 175 11.55 -0.67 -7.62
CA PHE A 175 12.26 0.45 -7.03
C PHE A 175 11.69 1.78 -7.54
N GLU A 176 11.69 2.79 -6.69
CA GLU A 176 11.45 4.17 -7.07
C GLU A 176 12.79 4.91 -7.23
N ILE A 177 12.94 5.62 -8.35
CA ILE A 177 14.09 6.45 -8.66
C ILE A 177 13.62 7.89 -8.75
N ILE A 178 14.15 8.74 -7.87
CA ILE A 178 13.95 10.19 -7.90
C ILE A 178 15.23 10.83 -8.46
N SER A 179 15.12 11.49 -9.61
CA SER A 179 16.22 12.21 -10.26
C SER A 179 15.91 13.70 -10.32
N GLN A 180 16.86 14.55 -9.96
CA GLN A 180 16.70 16.00 -10.03
C GLN A 180 17.81 16.63 -10.87
N GLY A 181 17.43 17.35 -11.91
CA GLY A 181 18.32 18.07 -12.81
C GLY A 181 18.29 19.58 -12.56
N PHE A 182 19.43 20.24 -12.77
CA PHE A 182 19.60 21.68 -12.59
C PHE A 182 20.20 22.32 -13.84
N LYS A 183 19.70 23.51 -14.20
CA LYS A 183 20.31 24.38 -15.21
C LYS A 183 20.12 25.84 -14.80
N GLU A 184 21.21 26.49 -14.42
CA GLU A 184 21.17 27.85 -13.84
C GLU A 184 20.18 27.90 -12.66
N ALA A 185 19.15 28.75 -12.73
CA ALA A 185 18.09 28.87 -11.73
C ALA A 185 16.95 27.84 -11.88
N MET A 186 16.95 27.03 -12.95
CA MET A 186 15.91 26.04 -13.20
C MET A 186 16.26 24.72 -12.52
N SER A 187 15.26 24.09 -11.89
CA SER A 187 15.33 22.69 -11.48
C SER A 187 14.11 21.92 -12.00
N LYS A 188 14.32 20.65 -12.31
CA LYS A 188 13.26 19.71 -12.67
C LYS A 188 13.51 18.40 -11.95
N ARG A 189 12.44 17.81 -11.40
CA ARG A 189 12.50 16.51 -10.74
C ARG A 189 11.70 15.50 -11.55
N ILE A 190 12.21 14.29 -11.64
CA ILE A 190 11.55 13.16 -12.27
C ILE A 190 11.47 12.06 -11.23
N ARG A 191 10.28 11.53 -11.03
CA ARG A 191 10.03 10.34 -10.21
C ARG A 191 9.64 9.21 -11.15
N GLY A 192 10.39 8.12 -11.14
CA GLY A 192 10.14 6.95 -11.98
C GLY A 192 10.09 5.68 -11.15
N VAL A 193 9.13 4.80 -11.45
CA VAL A 193 9.07 3.46 -10.88
C VAL A 193 9.64 2.48 -11.89
N VAL A 194 10.51 1.60 -11.42
CA VAL A 194 11.21 0.62 -12.25
C VAL A 194 11.07 -0.79 -11.68
N GLU A 195 11.08 -1.76 -12.59
CA GLU A 195 11.24 -3.18 -12.30
C GLU A 195 12.65 -3.60 -12.71
N ARG A 196 13.42 -4.11 -11.76
CA ARG A 196 14.74 -4.70 -11.98
C ARG A 196 14.55 -6.17 -12.35
N GLU A 197 14.87 -6.47 -13.59
CA GLU A 197 15.07 -7.81 -14.11
C GLU A 197 16.56 -8.20 -13.93
N GLU A 198 16.97 -9.43 -14.28
CA GLU A 198 18.31 -9.94 -13.97
C GLU A 198 19.45 -9.01 -14.43
N GLU A 199 19.39 -8.53 -15.67
CA GLU A 199 20.42 -7.66 -16.26
C GLU A 199 19.86 -6.32 -16.75
N THR A 200 18.54 -6.13 -16.67
CA THR A 200 17.81 -4.99 -17.26
C THR A 200 16.97 -4.27 -16.23
N VAL A 201 16.70 -2.99 -16.51
CA VAL A 201 15.77 -2.19 -15.72
C VAL A 201 14.66 -1.73 -16.66
N LYS A 202 13.43 -2.15 -16.38
CA LYS A 202 12.24 -1.76 -17.11
C LYS A 202 11.57 -0.60 -16.40
N ILE A 203 11.37 0.51 -17.11
CA ILE A 203 10.61 1.65 -16.59
C ILE A 203 9.12 1.31 -16.68
N LEU A 204 8.44 1.31 -15.54
CA LEU A 204 7.00 1.03 -15.45
C LEU A 204 6.19 2.32 -15.62
N SER A 205 6.60 3.38 -14.91
CA SER A 205 5.97 4.70 -14.97
C SER A 205 6.97 5.79 -14.61
N TRP A 206 6.70 7.02 -15.04
CA TRP A 206 7.44 8.19 -14.60
C TRP A 206 6.58 9.45 -14.71
N LYS A 207 6.85 10.43 -13.85
CA LYS A 207 6.26 11.77 -13.90
C LYS A 207 7.30 12.84 -13.67
N VAL A 208 7.07 14.01 -14.27
CA VAL A 208 7.86 15.22 -14.02
C VAL A 208 7.16 16.03 -12.94
N GLU A 209 7.92 16.39 -11.91
CA GLU A 209 7.55 17.33 -10.84
C GLU A 209 8.16 18.72 -11.14
#